data_AF-A0A1G2ZWE9-F1
#
_entry.id   AF-A0A1G2ZWE9-F1
#
_cell.length_a   1.000
_cell.length_b   1.000
_cell.length_c   1.000
_cell.angle_alpha   90.00
_cell.angle_beta   90.00
_cell.angle_gamma   90.00
#
_symmetry.space_group_name_H-M   'P 1'
#
loop_
_entity.id
_entity.type
_entity.pdbx_description
1 polymer ?
#
loop_
_entity_poly.entity_id
_entity_poly.type
_entity_poly.pdbx_seq_one_letter_code
_entity_poly.pdbx_strand_id
1 'polypeptide(L)'
;MLSLLAETGAAVNWTLEISKMVMSALLVLLGLWIWHLKKCSEPRYESLAYLNQKRLEALSKVWSLLAYLTEVENPKSVMLWEKDKNETVYYINKRLASAYMDDLSEIFYEGGYGLLLERGINKLLYEYRGHLYGILLKDKTEQENDRVRMDNPELVNRMKEIYRELNSELRKELKKIER
;
A
#
# COMPACT_ATOMS: atom_id res chain seq x y z
N MET A 1 -48.10 -3.03 -66.46
CA MET A 1 -47.74 -4.07 -65.47
C MET A 1 -46.23 -4.34 -65.44
N LEU A 2 -45.55 -4.40 -66.59
CA LEU A 2 -44.07 -4.53 -66.66
C LEU A 2 -43.28 -3.28 -66.18
N SER A 3 -43.81 -2.07 -66.39
CA SER A 3 -43.15 -0.82 -65.94
C SER A 3 -43.13 -0.66 -64.41
N LEU A 4 -44.22 -1.03 -63.73
CA LEU A 4 -44.37 -0.99 -62.28
C LEU A 4 -43.44 -2.00 -61.56
N LEU A 5 -43.13 -3.13 -62.20
CA LEU A 5 -42.17 -4.12 -61.67
C LEU A 5 -40.71 -3.65 -61.83
N ALA A 6 -40.40 -2.88 -62.88
CA ALA A 6 -39.06 -2.32 -63.09
C ALA A 6 -38.73 -1.20 -62.09
N GLU A 7 -39.71 -0.33 -61.78
CA GLU A 7 -39.53 0.77 -60.81
C GLU A 7 -39.36 0.25 -59.37
N THR A 8 -40.09 -0.80 -59.00
CA THR A 8 -39.98 -1.46 -57.69
C THR A 8 -38.67 -2.24 -57.54
N GLY A 9 -38.22 -2.94 -58.57
CA GLY A 9 -36.92 -3.61 -58.59
C GLY A 9 -35.74 -2.63 -58.50
N ALA A 10 -35.81 -1.49 -59.16
CA ALA A 10 -34.80 -0.43 -59.04
C ALA A 10 -34.78 0.14 -57.61
N ALA A 11 -35.93 0.53 -57.05
CA ALA A 11 -36.00 1.10 -55.69
C ALA A 11 -35.47 0.14 -54.60
N VAL A 12 -35.73 -1.17 -54.73
CA VAL A 12 -35.20 -2.20 -53.82
C VAL A 12 -33.68 -2.33 -53.95
N ASN A 13 -33.12 -2.19 -55.16
CA ASN A 13 -31.68 -2.27 -55.36
C ASN A 13 -30.95 -1.03 -54.79
N TRP A 14 -31.52 0.16 -54.94
CA TRP A 14 -30.98 1.40 -54.37
C TRP A 14 -31.00 1.41 -52.84
N THR A 15 -32.07 0.91 -52.20
CA THR A 15 -32.13 0.80 -50.73
C THR A 15 -31.13 -0.23 -50.18
N LEU A 16 -30.90 -1.33 -50.90
CA LEU A 16 -29.90 -2.33 -50.54
C LEU A 16 -28.47 -1.76 -50.62
N GLU A 17 -28.13 -1.03 -51.68
CA GLU A 17 -26.81 -0.40 -51.82
C GLU A 17 -26.56 0.69 -50.76
N ILE A 18 -27.57 1.52 -50.45
CA ILE A 18 -27.49 2.51 -49.36
C ILE A 18 -27.27 1.80 -48.02
N SER A 19 -27.97 0.69 -47.77
CA SER A 19 -27.81 -0.07 -46.52
C SER A 19 -26.39 -0.65 -46.35
N LYS A 20 -25.77 -1.13 -47.44
CA LYS A 20 -24.37 -1.62 -47.42
C LYS A 20 -23.39 -0.48 -47.13
N MET A 21 -23.59 0.69 -47.74
CA MET A 21 -22.75 1.86 -47.49
C MET A 21 -22.85 2.31 -46.01
N VAL A 22 -24.07 2.40 -45.48
CA VAL A 22 -24.32 2.75 -44.07
C VAL A 22 -23.69 1.71 -43.13
N MET A 23 -23.86 0.42 -43.40
CA MET A 23 -23.26 -0.65 -42.60
C MET A 23 -21.73 -0.61 -42.62
N SER A 24 -21.11 -0.35 -43.78
CA SER A 24 -19.65 -0.21 -43.88
C SER A 24 -19.13 1.00 -43.10
N ALA A 25 -19.84 2.14 -43.18
CA ALA A 25 -19.50 3.32 -42.40
C ALA A 25 -19.64 3.08 -40.89
N LEU A 26 -20.69 2.38 -40.46
CA LEU A 26 -20.89 1.99 -39.07
C LEU A 26 -19.77 1.06 -38.57
N LEU A 27 -19.32 0.10 -39.39
CA LEU A 27 -18.20 -0.78 -39.03
C LEU A 27 -16.88 0.00 -38.87
N VAL A 28 -16.61 0.97 -39.75
CA VAL A 28 -15.43 1.84 -39.63
C VAL A 28 -15.52 2.68 -38.35
N LEU A 29 -16.67 3.28 -38.06
CA LEU A 29 -16.89 4.06 -36.84
C LEU A 29 -16.75 3.20 -35.58
N LEU A 30 -17.29 1.98 -35.59
CA LEU A 30 -17.15 1.03 -34.48
C LEU A 30 -15.68 0.65 -34.27
N GLY A 31 -14.94 0.38 -35.36
CA GLY A 31 -13.50 0.08 -35.30
C GLY A 31 -12.69 1.24 -34.71
N LEU A 32 -12.97 2.47 -35.13
CA LEU A 32 -12.35 3.68 -34.57
C LEU A 32 -12.71 3.89 -33.09
N TRP A 33 -13.95 3.62 -32.70
CA TRP A 33 -14.39 3.70 -31.31
C TRP A 33 -13.68 2.68 -30.41
N ILE A 34 -13.58 1.42 -30.86
CA ILE A 34 -12.83 0.36 -30.16
C ILE A 34 -11.35 0.74 -30.04
N TRP A 35 -10.74 1.25 -31.11
CA TRP A 35 -9.35 1.69 -31.10
C TRP A 35 -9.13 2.85 -30.13
N HIS A 36 -10.00 3.86 -30.12
CA HIS A 36 -9.93 4.99 -29.21
C HIS A 36 -10.09 4.54 -27.75
N LEU A 37 -11.03 3.64 -27.46
CA LEU A 37 -11.19 3.05 -26.13
C LEU A 37 -9.92 2.34 -25.67
N LYS A 38 -9.29 1.54 -26.55
CA LYS A 38 -8.04 0.86 -26.26
C LYS A 38 -6.89 1.85 -26.04
N LYS A 39 -6.80 2.90 -26.87
CA LYS A 39 -5.74 3.91 -26.76
C LYS A 39 -5.86 4.73 -25.48
N CYS A 40 -7.08 5.02 -25.02
CA CYS A 40 -7.31 5.66 -23.74
C CYS A 40 -7.12 4.71 -22.54
N SER A 41 -7.13 3.39 -22.73
CA SER A 41 -6.97 2.42 -21.64
C SER A 41 -5.52 2.02 -21.40
N GLU A 42 -4.70 1.87 -22.46
CA GLU A 42 -3.26 1.59 -22.39
C GLU A 42 -2.49 2.42 -21.33
N PRO A 43 -2.49 3.77 -21.37
CA PRO A 43 -1.74 4.58 -20.40
C PRO A 43 -2.30 4.50 -18.97
N ARG A 44 -3.60 4.15 -18.83
CA ARG A 44 -4.20 3.91 -17.51
C ARG A 44 -3.69 2.61 -16.90
N TYR A 45 -3.51 1.56 -17.69
CA TYR A 45 -2.97 0.29 -17.19
C TYR A 45 -1.49 0.42 -16.82
N GLU A 46 -0.69 1.09 -17.64
CA GLU A 46 0.74 1.32 -17.37
C GLU A 46 0.94 2.18 -16.11
N SER A 47 0.17 3.26 -15.94
CA SER A 47 0.24 4.09 -14.74
C SER A 47 -0.22 3.34 -13.48
N LEU A 48 -1.26 2.51 -13.58
CA LEU A 48 -1.71 1.67 -12.46
C LEU A 48 -0.67 0.62 -12.08
N ALA A 49 -0.07 -0.06 -13.07
CA ALA A 49 0.98 -1.04 -12.83
C ALA A 49 2.21 -0.40 -12.18
N TYR A 50 2.62 0.78 -12.65
CA TYR A 50 3.70 1.56 -12.05
C TYR A 50 3.38 1.96 -10.59
N LEU A 51 2.17 2.44 -10.32
CA LEU A 51 1.75 2.79 -8.96
C LEU A 51 1.71 1.57 -8.04
N ASN A 52 1.21 0.43 -8.52
CA ASN A 52 1.21 -0.83 -7.77
C ASN A 52 2.62 -1.31 -7.48
N GLN A 53 3.55 -1.21 -8.43
CA GLN A 53 4.96 -1.50 -8.21
C GLN A 53 5.56 -0.61 -7.12
N LYS A 54 5.28 0.70 -7.16
CA LYS A 54 5.75 1.65 -6.14
C LYS A 54 5.14 1.39 -4.76
N ARG A 55 3.87 0.95 -4.71
CA ARG A 55 3.22 0.52 -3.46
C ARG A 55 3.84 -0.76 -2.91
N LEU A 56 4.17 -1.74 -3.75
CA LEU A 56 4.88 -2.95 -3.31
C LEU A 56 6.26 -2.61 -2.75
N GLU A 57 6.97 -1.69 -3.41
CA GLU A 57 8.25 -1.18 -2.92
C GLU A 57 8.09 -0.52 -1.55
N ALA A 58 7.10 0.36 -1.37
CA ALA A 58 6.78 0.98 -0.09
C ALA A 58 6.44 -0.05 0.99
N LEU A 59 5.57 -1.02 0.69
CA LEU A 59 5.19 -2.09 1.61
C LEU A 59 6.39 -2.92 2.02
N SER A 60 7.29 -3.26 1.08
CA SER A 60 8.52 -4.00 1.37
C SER A 60 9.43 -3.24 2.33
N LYS A 61 9.60 -1.93 2.12
CA LYS A 61 10.36 -1.06 3.04
C LYS A 61 9.74 -1.02 4.42
N VAL A 62 8.43 -0.83 4.53
CA VAL A 62 7.73 -0.85 5.83
C VAL A 62 7.78 -2.21 6.50
N TRP A 63 7.74 -3.30 5.73
CA TRP A 63 7.85 -4.65 6.28
C TRP A 63 9.18 -4.85 7.03
N SER A 64 10.25 -4.21 6.57
CA SER A 64 11.55 -4.24 7.26
C SER A 64 11.51 -3.61 8.65
N LEU A 65 10.60 -2.65 8.88
CA LEU A 65 10.42 -2.00 10.17
C LEU A 65 9.80 -2.92 11.22
N LEU A 66 9.07 -3.98 10.80
CA LEU A 66 8.51 -4.96 11.73
C LEU A 66 9.59 -5.66 12.59
N ALA A 67 10.83 -5.73 12.11
CA ALA A 67 11.96 -6.28 12.87
C ALA A 67 12.24 -5.50 14.16
N TYR A 68 11.93 -4.19 14.19
CA TYR A 68 12.06 -3.36 15.38
C TYR A 68 10.93 -3.60 16.40
N LEU A 69 9.72 -3.87 15.89
CA LEU A 69 8.49 -3.93 16.69
C LEU A 69 8.19 -5.31 17.29
N THR A 70 8.78 -6.37 16.75
CA THR A 70 8.50 -7.74 17.16
C THR A 70 8.87 -8.01 18.62
N GLU A 71 8.15 -8.94 19.25
CA GLU A 71 8.44 -9.44 20.60
C GLU A 71 9.59 -10.46 20.60
N VAL A 72 9.90 -11.02 19.43
CA VAL A 72 10.94 -12.03 19.27
C VAL A 72 12.29 -11.35 19.17
N GLU A 73 13.18 -11.66 20.11
CA GLU A 73 14.52 -11.11 20.13
C GLU A 73 15.24 -11.37 18.81
N ASN A 74 15.75 -10.29 18.24
CA ASN A 74 16.52 -10.27 17.02
C ASN A 74 17.47 -9.07 17.08
N PRO A 75 18.46 -8.96 16.17
CA PRO A 75 19.47 -7.87 16.23
C PRO A 75 18.90 -6.44 16.17
N LYS A 76 17.66 -6.28 15.69
CA LYS A 76 16.94 -5.01 15.58
C LYS A 76 15.81 -4.84 16.61
N SER A 77 15.51 -5.83 17.46
CA SER A 77 14.37 -5.76 18.39
C SER A 77 14.52 -4.60 19.37
N VAL A 78 13.59 -3.65 19.33
CA VAL A 78 13.62 -2.48 20.22
C VAL A 78 13.17 -2.86 21.61
N MET A 79 12.14 -3.69 21.70
CA MET A 79 11.64 -4.21 22.96
C MET A 79 12.39 -5.49 23.32
N LEU A 80 12.97 -5.50 24.52
CA LEU A 80 13.66 -6.63 25.12
C LEU A 80 12.88 -7.08 26.36
N TRP A 81 13.01 -8.34 26.74
CA TRP A 81 12.35 -8.84 27.94
C TRP A 81 13.27 -9.80 28.70
N GLU A 82 13.18 -9.75 30.02
CA GLU A 82 13.90 -10.65 30.91
C GLU A 82 12.89 -11.28 31.88
N LYS A 83 13.11 -12.56 32.20
CA LYS A 83 12.28 -13.27 33.17
C LYS A 83 12.96 -13.20 34.53
N ASP A 84 12.47 -12.34 35.42
CA ASP A 84 12.93 -12.27 36.80
C ASP A 84 11.99 -13.07 37.71
N LYS A 85 12.44 -14.24 38.14
CA LYS A 85 11.69 -15.21 38.96
C LYS A 85 10.34 -15.57 38.31
N ASN A 86 9.28 -14.83 38.64
CA ASN A 86 7.90 -15.02 38.18
C ASN A 86 7.34 -13.84 37.37
N GLU A 87 8.09 -12.75 37.20
CA GLU A 87 7.64 -11.57 36.46
C GLU A 87 8.47 -11.38 35.19
N THR A 88 7.81 -10.95 34.11
CA THR A 88 8.48 -10.56 32.87
C THR A 88 8.70 -9.06 32.91
N VAL A 89 9.95 -8.64 32.94
CA VAL A 89 10.34 -7.23 32.92
C VAL A 89 10.69 -6.85 31.48
N TYR A 90 10.12 -5.74 31.01
CA TYR A 90 10.34 -5.24 29.66
C TYR A 90 11.28 -4.04 29.66
N TYR A 91 12.11 -3.96 28.62
CA TYR A 91 13.05 -2.87 28.40
C TYR A 91 12.97 -2.36 26.97
N ILE A 92 13.27 -1.08 26.77
CA ILE A 92 13.51 -0.47 25.46
C ILE A 92 15.01 -0.28 25.26
N ASN A 93 15.54 -0.80 24.17
CA ASN A 93 16.90 -0.51 23.73
C ASN A 93 16.95 0.88 23.07
N LYS A 94 17.65 1.84 23.69
CA LYS A 94 17.72 3.25 23.24
C LYS A 94 18.32 3.39 21.85
N ARG A 95 19.40 2.67 21.59
CA ARG A 95 20.12 2.69 20.32
C ARG A 95 19.25 2.17 19.19
N LEU A 96 18.56 1.04 19.41
CA LEU A 96 17.66 0.47 18.41
C LEU A 96 16.37 1.28 18.25
N ALA A 97 15.86 1.90 19.33
CA ALA A 97 14.74 2.82 19.24
C ALA A 97 15.08 4.05 18.38
N SER A 98 16.30 4.60 18.54
CA SER A 98 16.79 5.71 17.71
C SER A 98 16.96 5.26 16.25
N ALA A 99 17.57 4.09 16.02
CA ALA A 99 17.69 3.52 14.68
C ALA A 99 16.32 3.28 14.01
N TYR A 100 15.30 2.86 14.75
CA TYR A 100 13.92 2.78 14.22
C TYR A 100 13.39 4.15 13.80
N MET A 101 13.62 5.21 14.59
CA MET A 101 13.16 6.55 14.25
C MET A 101 13.86 7.08 12.99
N ASP A 102 15.16 6.80 12.85
CA ASP A 102 15.96 7.16 11.68
C ASP A 102 15.48 6.40 10.43
N ASP A 103 15.39 5.06 10.50
CA ASP A 103 14.90 4.22 9.40
C ASP A 103 13.47 4.62 8.99
N LEU A 104 12.59 4.90 9.95
CA LEU A 104 11.23 5.36 9.68
C LEU A 104 11.24 6.71 8.95
N SER A 105 12.10 7.63 9.38
CA SER A 105 12.25 8.95 8.77
C SER A 105 12.78 8.85 7.34
N GLU A 106 13.83 8.04 7.12
CA GLU A 106 14.41 7.78 5.81
C GLU A 106 13.34 7.22 4.85
N ILE A 107 12.62 6.19 5.26
CA ILE A 107 11.57 5.57 4.43
C ILE A 107 10.45 6.57 4.10
N PHE A 108 10.01 7.37 5.08
CA PHE A 108 8.82 8.21 4.90
C PHE A 108 9.12 9.54 4.21
N TYR A 109 10.19 10.23 4.60
CA TYR A 109 10.48 11.58 4.14
C TYR A 109 11.47 11.59 2.98
N GLU A 110 12.54 10.80 3.04
CA GLU A 110 13.54 10.76 1.96
C GLU A 110 13.05 9.87 0.81
N GLY A 111 12.51 8.70 1.13
CA GLY A 111 11.93 7.77 0.16
C GLY A 111 10.53 8.15 -0.31
N GLY A 112 9.83 9.06 0.38
CA GLY A 112 8.46 9.48 0.04
C GLY A 112 7.41 8.37 0.13
N TYR A 113 7.77 7.19 0.67
CA TYR A 113 6.91 6.01 0.66
C TYR A 113 5.67 6.16 1.56
N GLY A 114 5.70 7.07 2.54
CA GLY A 114 4.57 7.36 3.42
C GLY A 114 3.31 7.83 2.68
N LEU A 115 3.46 8.45 1.51
CA LEU A 115 2.33 8.92 0.67
C LEU A 115 1.64 7.77 -0.09
N LEU A 116 2.30 6.63 -0.21
CA LEU A 116 1.81 5.49 -0.98
C LEU A 116 1.05 4.47 -0.13
N LEU A 117 1.14 4.58 1.19
CA LEU A 117 0.59 3.64 2.16
C LEU A 117 -0.78 4.09 2.68
N GLU A 118 -1.58 3.11 3.12
CA GLU A 118 -2.84 3.42 3.78
C GLU A 118 -2.63 4.16 5.11
N ARG A 119 -3.58 5.05 5.42
CA ARG A 119 -3.55 5.87 6.63
C ARG A 119 -3.46 5.03 7.91
N GLY A 120 -4.02 3.81 7.92
CA GLY A 120 -3.93 2.89 9.05
C GLY A 120 -2.50 2.46 9.37
N ILE A 121 -1.72 2.09 8.35
CA ILE A 121 -0.30 1.72 8.49
C ILE A 121 0.49 2.90 9.05
N ASN A 122 0.31 4.08 8.46
CA ASN A 122 1.01 5.29 8.90
C ASN A 122 0.66 5.60 10.36
N LYS A 123 -0.62 5.55 10.74
CA LYS A 123 -1.05 5.81 12.11
C LYS A 123 -0.33 4.89 13.11
N LEU A 124 -0.24 3.59 12.83
CA LEU A 124 0.39 2.61 13.70
C LEU A 124 1.90 2.84 13.87
N LEU A 125 2.61 3.13 12.77
CA LEU A 125 4.05 3.42 12.81
C LEU A 125 4.38 4.66 13.63
N TYR A 126 3.60 5.73 13.46
CA TYR A 126 3.78 6.97 14.22
C TYR A 126 3.28 6.87 15.66
N GLU A 127 2.29 6.03 15.94
CA GLU A 127 1.87 5.70 17.30
C GLU A 127 3.02 5.00 18.05
N TYR A 128 3.63 3.98 17.44
CA TYR A 128 4.79 3.30 17.99
C TYR A 128 5.98 4.26 18.20
N ARG A 129 6.28 5.11 17.21
CA ARG A 129 7.29 6.17 17.34
C ARG A 129 6.99 7.11 18.51
N GLY A 130 5.73 7.50 18.67
CA GLY A 130 5.29 8.38 19.76
C GLY A 130 5.50 7.74 21.13
N HIS A 131 5.22 6.43 21.26
CA HIS A 131 5.52 5.68 22.47
C HIS A 131 7.02 5.64 22.77
N LEU A 132 7.86 5.31 21.79
CA LEU A 132 9.31 5.31 21.96
C LEU A 132 9.83 6.68 22.36
N TYR A 133 9.40 7.74 21.68
CA TYR A 133 9.81 9.10 22.00
C TYR A 133 9.41 9.49 23.42
N GLY A 134 8.17 9.16 23.83
CA GLY A 134 7.70 9.42 25.19
C GLY A 134 8.47 8.65 26.27
N ILE A 135 8.92 7.42 25.98
CA ILE A 135 9.76 6.63 26.88
C ILE A 135 11.16 7.25 26.99
N LEU A 136 11.80 7.55 25.85
CA LEU A 136 13.14 8.13 25.80
C LEU A 136 13.19 9.53 26.43
N LEU A 137 12.14 10.34 26.28
CA LEU A 137 12.08 11.68 26.88
C LEU A 137 11.92 11.66 28.40
N LYS A 138 11.27 10.63 28.94
CA LYS A 138 11.07 10.46 30.39
C LYS A 138 12.31 9.92 31.09
N ASP A 139 13.22 9.30 30.33
CA ASP A 139 14.47 8.81 30.87
C ASP A 139 15.40 9.99 31.20
N LYS A 140 15.57 10.25 32.50
CA LYS A 140 16.44 11.32 33.03
C LYS A 140 17.85 10.81 33.35
N THR A 141 18.11 9.53 33.10
CA THR A 141 19.36 8.89 33.50
C THR A 141 20.42 9.18 32.44
N GLU A 142 21.39 10.04 32.74
CA GLU A 142 22.60 10.27 31.93
C GLU A 142 23.51 9.02 31.83
N GLN A 143 23.18 7.94 32.53
CA GLN A 143 24.04 6.76 32.64
C GLN A 143 23.93 5.85 31.42
N GLU A 144 25.11 5.57 30.85
CA GLU A 144 25.70 4.43 30.13
C GLU A 144 24.90 3.15 29.83
N ASN A 145 23.72 2.95 30.42
CA ASN A 145 22.86 1.82 30.15
C ASN A 145 21.98 2.11 28.94
N ASP A 146 22.20 1.35 27.86
CA ASP A 146 21.48 1.42 26.58
C ASP A 146 20.01 0.94 26.68
N ARG A 147 19.49 0.73 27.90
CA ARG A 147 18.17 0.14 28.14
C ARG A 147 17.34 0.99 29.11
N VAL A 148 16.07 1.22 28.77
CA VAL A 148 15.07 1.89 29.63
C VAL A 148 14.04 0.87 30.07
N ARG A 149 13.87 0.68 31.38
CA ARG A 149 12.84 -0.22 31.93
C ARG A 149 11.43 0.32 31.66
N MET A 150 10.50 -0.56 31.32
CA MET A 150 9.10 -0.23 31.12
C MET A 150 8.26 -0.72 32.31
N ASP A 151 7.80 0.22 33.13
CA ASP A 151 6.96 -0.09 34.31
C ASP A 151 5.45 -0.03 34.02
N ASN A 152 5.05 0.42 32.83
CA ASN A 152 3.65 0.50 32.43
C ASN A 152 3.25 -0.74 31.59
N PRO A 153 2.51 -1.71 32.16
CA PRO A 153 2.10 -2.92 31.44
C PRO A 153 1.09 -2.65 30.32
N GLU A 154 0.24 -1.61 30.44
CA GLU A 154 -0.70 -1.22 29.38
C GLU A 154 0.06 -0.74 28.15
N LEU A 155 1.12 0.05 28.34
CA LEU A 155 1.98 0.53 27.26
C LEU A 155 2.71 -0.62 26.56
N VAL A 156 3.25 -1.58 27.33
CA VAL A 156 3.86 -2.79 26.79
C VAL A 156 2.86 -3.54 25.92
N ASN A 157 1.65 -3.79 26.42
CA ASN A 157 0.62 -4.49 25.67
C ASN A 157 0.21 -3.72 24.41
N ARG A 158 0.09 -2.39 24.48
CA ARG A 158 -0.23 -1.58 23.30
C ARG A 158 0.86 -1.67 22.24
N MET A 159 2.14 -1.61 22.62
CA MET A 159 3.26 -1.76 21.69
C MET A 159 3.26 -3.13 20.99
N LYS A 160 2.88 -4.20 21.70
CA LYS A 160 2.70 -5.55 21.13
C LYS A 160 1.52 -5.64 20.18
N GLU A 161 0.41 -4.99 20.52
CA GLU A 161 -0.77 -4.91 19.66
C GLU A 161 -0.46 -4.17 18.36
N ILE A 162 0.28 -3.07 18.42
CA ILE A 162 0.69 -2.32 17.22
C ILE A 162 1.43 -3.23 16.22
N TYR A 163 2.33 -4.10 16.68
CA TYR A 163 2.99 -5.08 15.80
C TYR A 163 1.97 -6.00 15.11
N ARG A 164 1.01 -6.54 15.85
CA ARG A 164 -0.01 -7.47 15.32
C ARG A 164 -0.95 -6.77 14.33
N GLU A 165 -1.42 -5.58 14.68
CA GLU A 165 -2.25 -4.73 13.83
C GLU A 165 -1.50 -4.37 12.55
N LEU A 166 -0.25 -3.91 12.66
CA LEU A 166 0.56 -3.51 11.51
C LEU A 166 0.82 -4.69 10.56
N ASN A 167 1.21 -5.85 11.07
CA ASN A 167 1.38 -7.07 10.26
C ASN A 167 0.07 -7.47 9.56
N SER A 168 -1.07 -7.32 10.23
CA SER A 168 -2.39 -7.57 9.63
C SER A 168 -2.71 -6.59 8.50
N GLU A 169 -2.53 -5.29 8.73
CA GLU A 169 -2.77 -4.25 7.72
C GLU A 169 -1.85 -4.40 6.50
N LEU A 170 -0.55 -4.68 6.72
CA LEU A 170 0.40 -4.92 5.63
C LEU A 170 -0.01 -6.12 4.75
N ARG A 171 -0.51 -7.20 5.35
CA ARG A 171 -1.03 -8.36 4.61
C ARG A 171 -2.32 -8.05 3.84
N LYS A 172 -3.19 -7.20 4.40
CA LYS A 172 -4.41 -6.75 3.70
C LYS A 172 -4.05 -5.91 2.48
N GLU A 173 -3.11 -4.98 2.63
CA GLU A 173 -2.62 -4.16 1.52
C GLU A 173 -2.00 -4.99 0.41
N LEU A 174 -1.15 -5.96 0.76
CA LEU A 174 -0.55 -6.86 -0.23
C LEU A 174 -1.63 -7.59 -1.06
N LYS A 175 -2.68 -8.11 -0.40
CA LYS A 175 -3.81 -8.77 -1.07
C LYS A 175 -4.68 -7.84 -1.92
N LYS A 176 -4.62 -6.52 -1.72
CA LYS A 176 -5.30 -5.54 -2.59
C LYS A 176 -4.50 -5.29 -3.86
N ILE A 177 -3.17 -5.36 -3.79
CA ILE A 177 -2.29 -5.14 -4.95
C ILE A 177 -2.19 -6.37 -5.85
N GLU A 178 -2.29 -7.58 -5.28
CA GLU A 178 -2.31 -8.83 -6.04
C GLU A 178 -3.60 -9.09 -6.83
N ARG A 179 -4.66 -8.30 -6.57
CA ARG A 179 -5.97 -8.41 -7.25
C ARG A 179 -6.05 -7.48 -8.46
#